data_AF-A0A2E9KWT8-F1
#
_entry.id   AF-A0A2E9KWT8-F1
#
_cell.length_a   1.000
_cell.length_b   1.000
_cell.length_c   1.000
_cell.angle_alpha   90.00
_cell.angle_beta   90.00
_cell.angle_gamma   90.00
#
_symmetry.space_group_name_H-M   'P 1'
#
loop_
_entity.id
_entity.type
_entity.pdbx_description
1 polymer ?
#
loop_
_entity_poly.entity_id
_entity_poly.type
_entity_poly.pdbx_seq_one_letter_code
_entity_poly.pdbx_strand_id
1 'polypeptide(L)'
;MKTKTLTENGNSLSIRQQSNGSKDPEMVSEQCKNEANSVPRLMFGFFGDWISYPASILSSLAIKKGWQVNLCYFAENLSEAEIMGYLEKDCPDLLALTLMTCDRGAAFKVAKLAKERGVKVVAGGIHAGICPDDLLQTGLFDGVVSGDGMGVFEDILDGYKKLNGKLIMGKGHPDISTYYDCYYSEDQKKQIMKTKTLDTLSMLDCPLSCTFCATNTKPFIKLPIEAVAQNIVDAHRNFGVEDIFFRDDLFTLSAERVRTFRQIVQKNGLDCEYHLHARGDRLSDEMLSELKALGVEDMNIGIESVSDKILNLLNKGVTAEQHYQMAERVARYGMGLGIHLLFGLPTQDREDYEKTLDFVRKVKPYRVLCHYFVPLPGTALFKYCIDHGYLSADHSLDDYCLFIQANKPDFKGYREHTGFLNNVDYEMAVEYMKKTLDIHYEQVGNVILDAAKKADQESWIVVGAGDYFYRVLERLGQRKWKNLLGFYNYMDTECKGEGYLAHIFPHDIPEFRWLEGQTQPKNILVTKHNSRVFRRVIEPLIRDEKGFSGQIFSAATLG
;
A
#
# COMPACT_ATOMS: atom_id res chain seq x y z
N MET A 1 -38.47 32.46 19.43
CA MET A 1 -38.42 33.84 19.96
C MET A 1 -37.09 34.45 19.57
N LYS A 2 -37.13 35.63 18.90
CA LYS A 2 -36.03 36.46 18.40
C LYS A 2 -35.25 35.96 17.18
N THR A 3 -35.93 36.12 16.06
CA THR A 3 -35.41 36.62 14.78
C THR A 3 -34.45 37.80 14.94
N LYS A 4 -33.36 37.81 14.16
CA LYS A 4 -32.74 39.03 13.65
C LYS A 4 -32.46 38.82 12.17
N THR A 5 -33.29 39.47 11.36
CA THR A 5 -33.15 39.59 9.91
C THR A 5 -32.44 40.90 9.64
N LEU A 6 -31.38 40.87 8.84
CA LEU A 6 -30.92 42.02 8.05
C LEU A 6 -30.62 41.50 6.65
N THR A 7 -31.56 41.78 5.74
CA THR A 7 -31.40 41.83 4.29
C THR A 7 -30.57 43.09 3.94
N GLU A 8 -29.77 43.14 2.86
CA GLU A 8 -30.24 43.27 1.48
C GLU A 8 -29.13 43.02 0.42
N ASN A 9 -29.54 42.31 -0.64
CA ASN A 9 -29.31 42.53 -2.09
C ASN A 9 -27.86 42.60 -2.64
N GLY A 10 -27.47 41.82 -3.66
CA GLY A 10 -28.21 40.87 -4.50
C GLY A 10 -27.33 40.31 -5.63
N ASN A 11 -27.48 39.02 -5.92
CA ASN A 11 -27.79 38.51 -7.26
C ASN A 11 -27.92 36.99 -7.21
N SER A 12 -29.04 36.54 -7.75
CA SER A 12 -29.56 35.17 -7.80
C SER A 12 -28.75 34.25 -8.70
N LEU A 13 -28.64 32.97 -8.32
CA LEU A 13 -28.81 31.83 -9.25
C LEU A 13 -29.39 30.64 -8.46
N SER A 14 -30.52 30.16 -8.97
CA SER A 14 -31.45 29.21 -8.36
C SER A 14 -30.91 27.78 -8.28
N ILE A 15 -30.83 27.21 -7.07
CA ILE A 15 -30.78 25.75 -6.89
C ILE A 15 -32.22 25.27 -6.77
N ARG A 16 -32.73 24.60 -7.82
CA ARG A 16 -33.97 23.82 -7.73
C ARG A 16 -33.74 22.69 -6.74
N GLN A 17 -34.29 22.80 -5.53
CA GLN A 17 -34.62 21.64 -4.71
C GLN A 17 -35.69 20.84 -5.47
N GLN A 18 -35.28 19.80 -6.20
CA GLN A 18 -36.20 18.73 -6.52
C GLN A 18 -36.41 17.92 -5.25
N SER A 19 -37.62 18.03 -4.71
CA SER A 19 -38.19 17.09 -3.75
C SER A 19 -38.15 15.69 -4.35
N ASN A 20 -37.15 14.89 -4.01
CA ASN A 20 -37.23 13.45 -4.23
C ASN A 20 -38.06 12.86 -3.11
N GLY A 21 -39.30 12.51 -3.47
CA GLY A 21 -40.20 11.74 -2.64
C GLY A 21 -39.53 10.45 -2.19
N SER A 22 -39.82 10.08 -0.94
CA SER A 22 -39.62 8.75 -0.40
C SER A 22 -40.19 7.72 -1.38
N LYS A 23 -39.31 7.04 -2.11
CA LYS A 23 -39.71 5.80 -2.80
C LYS A 23 -39.59 4.68 -1.78
N ASP A 24 -40.71 4.00 -1.56
CA ASP A 24 -40.78 2.79 -0.76
C ASP A 24 -39.67 1.80 -1.16
N PRO A 25 -39.03 1.10 -0.20
CA PRO A 25 -38.02 0.07 -0.46
C PRO A 25 -38.50 -1.02 -1.43
N GLU A 26 -39.82 -1.26 -1.51
CA GLU A 26 -40.41 -2.25 -2.42
C GLU A 26 -40.31 -1.85 -3.91
N MET A 27 -40.44 -0.56 -4.25
CA MET A 27 -40.41 -0.10 -5.66
C MET A 27 -39.01 -0.13 -6.27
N VAL A 28 -37.95 0.06 -5.49
CA VAL A 28 -36.57 -0.06 -5.99
C VAL A 28 -36.23 -1.52 -6.30
N SER A 29 -36.85 -2.46 -5.55
CA SER A 29 -36.69 -3.89 -5.78
C SER A 29 -37.33 -4.38 -7.10
N GLU A 30 -38.36 -3.71 -7.60
CA GLU A 30 -39.01 -4.05 -8.89
C GLU A 30 -38.21 -3.57 -10.10
N GLN A 31 -37.51 -2.43 -10.01
CA GLN A 31 -36.66 -1.94 -11.11
C GLN A 31 -35.45 -2.84 -11.40
N CYS A 32 -34.98 -3.64 -10.43
CA CYS A 32 -33.89 -4.58 -10.62
C CYS A 32 -34.33 -6.03 -10.92
N LYS A 33 -35.64 -6.34 -10.90
CA LYS A 33 -36.17 -7.72 -11.02
C LYS A 33 -36.85 -8.07 -12.34
N ASN A 34 -36.78 -7.21 -13.36
CA ASN A 34 -37.32 -7.54 -14.68
C ASN A 34 -36.26 -8.14 -15.60
N GLU A 35 -36.28 -9.48 -15.69
CA GLU A 35 -36.22 -10.30 -16.91
C GLU A 35 -35.53 -11.65 -16.64
N ALA A 36 -36.19 -12.75 -16.99
CA ALA A 36 -35.66 -14.12 -16.91
C ALA A 36 -34.48 -14.41 -17.87
N ASN A 37 -33.94 -13.37 -18.51
CA ASN A 37 -32.81 -13.36 -19.45
C ASN A 37 -31.72 -12.33 -19.07
N SER A 38 -31.74 -11.77 -17.86
CA SER A 38 -30.71 -10.82 -17.44
C SER A 38 -29.36 -11.51 -17.24
N VAL A 39 -28.30 -10.90 -17.79
CA VAL A 39 -26.91 -11.29 -17.57
C VAL A 39 -26.60 -11.18 -16.08
N PRO A 40 -26.08 -12.23 -15.42
CA PRO A 40 -25.84 -12.19 -13.98
C PRO A 40 -24.73 -11.20 -13.63
N ARG A 41 -24.91 -10.49 -12.50
CA ARG A 41 -24.08 -9.36 -12.10
C ARG A 41 -23.23 -9.70 -10.88
N LEU A 42 -21.91 -9.62 -11.04
CA LEU A 42 -20.93 -9.80 -9.99
C LEU A 42 -20.41 -8.44 -9.54
N MET A 43 -20.54 -8.13 -8.26
CA MET A 43 -19.77 -7.06 -7.63
C MET A 43 -18.60 -7.69 -6.88
N PHE A 44 -17.37 -7.27 -7.20
CA PHE A 44 -16.17 -7.65 -6.46
C PHE A 44 -15.77 -6.49 -5.53
N GLY A 45 -15.93 -6.69 -4.22
CA GLY A 45 -15.61 -5.72 -3.20
C GLY A 45 -14.23 -5.94 -2.57
N PHE A 46 -13.49 -4.85 -2.37
CA PHE A 46 -12.21 -4.85 -1.66
C PHE A 46 -12.05 -3.55 -0.85
N PHE A 47 -11.16 -3.61 0.15
CA PHE A 47 -10.97 -2.57 1.16
C PHE A 47 -9.51 -2.09 1.06
N GLY A 48 -9.31 -0.92 0.46
CA GLY A 48 -8.04 -0.22 0.29
C GLY A 48 -7.95 0.51 -1.05
N ASP A 49 -7.20 1.62 -1.11
CA ASP A 49 -7.09 2.51 -2.27
C ASP A 49 -6.25 1.93 -3.45
N TRP A 50 -6.11 0.61 -3.54
CA TRP A 50 -5.21 -0.06 -4.51
C TRP A 50 -5.99 -0.92 -5.49
N ILE A 51 -5.42 -1.12 -6.69
CA ILE A 51 -5.97 -2.08 -7.66
C ILE A 51 -5.75 -3.48 -7.09
N SER A 52 -6.82 -4.14 -6.68
CA SER A 52 -6.74 -5.54 -6.22
C SER A 52 -6.47 -6.47 -7.41
N TYR A 53 -5.20 -6.81 -7.61
CA TYR A 53 -4.77 -7.73 -8.68
C TYR A 53 -5.50 -9.08 -8.64
N PRO A 54 -5.71 -9.74 -7.47
CA PRO A 54 -6.52 -10.95 -7.40
C PRO A 54 -7.98 -10.75 -7.83
N ALA A 55 -8.60 -9.62 -7.47
CA ALA A 55 -9.96 -9.29 -7.92
C ALA A 55 -10.02 -9.07 -9.43
N SER A 56 -9.01 -8.39 -10.01
CA SER A 56 -8.88 -8.19 -11.46
C SER A 56 -8.75 -9.51 -12.21
N ILE A 57 -8.00 -10.48 -11.68
CA ILE A 57 -7.87 -11.80 -12.27
C ILE A 57 -9.20 -12.57 -12.23
N LEU A 58 -9.83 -12.66 -11.05
CA LEU A 58 -11.11 -13.36 -10.89
C LEU A 58 -12.21 -12.73 -11.74
N SER A 59 -12.18 -11.41 -11.91
CA SER A 59 -13.09 -10.67 -12.78
C SER A 59 -12.94 -11.04 -14.25
N SER A 60 -11.71 -11.25 -14.72
CA SER A 60 -11.46 -11.74 -16.08
C SER A 60 -12.12 -13.10 -16.32
N LEU A 61 -12.01 -14.01 -15.34
CA LEU A 61 -12.65 -15.33 -15.38
C LEU A 61 -14.18 -15.24 -15.39
N ALA A 62 -14.77 -14.37 -14.55
CA ALA A 62 -16.20 -14.15 -14.52
C ALA A 62 -16.74 -13.58 -15.85
N ILE A 63 -16.03 -12.62 -16.47
CA ILE A 63 -16.39 -12.07 -17.78
C ILE A 63 -16.37 -13.15 -18.86
N LYS A 64 -15.38 -14.05 -18.87
CA LYS A 64 -15.33 -15.20 -19.80
C LYS A 64 -16.51 -16.16 -19.61
N LYS A 65 -17.04 -16.28 -18.38
CA LYS A 65 -18.27 -17.05 -18.07
C LYS A 65 -19.56 -16.26 -18.33
N GLY A 66 -19.46 -15.08 -18.93
CA GLY A 66 -20.61 -14.26 -19.34
C GLY A 66 -21.21 -13.42 -18.21
N TRP A 67 -20.49 -13.18 -17.12
CA TRP A 67 -20.96 -12.28 -16.06
C TRP A 67 -20.65 -10.83 -16.37
N GLN A 68 -21.56 -9.94 -15.98
CA GLN A 68 -21.25 -8.51 -15.90
C GLN A 68 -20.55 -8.24 -14.57
N VAL A 69 -19.35 -7.68 -14.62
CA VAL A 69 -18.53 -7.46 -13.42
C VAL A 69 -18.41 -5.97 -13.12
N ASN A 70 -18.59 -5.61 -11.86
CA ASN A 70 -18.12 -4.34 -11.32
C ASN A 70 -17.09 -4.56 -10.21
N LEU A 71 -16.03 -3.75 -10.24
CA LEU A 71 -15.01 -3.70 -9.20
C LEU A 71 -15.33 -2.52 -8.29
N CYS A 72 -15.63 -2.79 -7.02
CA CYS A 72 -16.06 -1.79 -6.07
C CYS A 72 -15.05 -1.67 -4.92
N TYR A 73 -14.51 -0.48 -4.74
CA TYR A 73 -13.72 -0.14 -3.57
C TYR A 73 -14.66 0.34 -2.46
N PHE A 74 -14.57 -0.32 -1.30
CA PHE A 74 -15.24 0.11 -0.08
C PHE A 74 -14.24 0.80 0.84
N ALA A 75 -14.35 2.13 0.96
CA ALA A 75 -13.56 2.88 1.92
C ALA A 75 -13.89 2.46 3.36
N GLU A 76 -12.93 2.64 4.26
CA GLU A 76 -12.98 2.12 5.63
C GLU A 76 -14.21 2.60 6.42
N ASN A 77 -14.58 3.87 6.23
CA ASN A 77 -15.59 4.57 7.04
C ASN A 77 -16.88 4.86 6.28
N LEU A 78 -17.21 4.06 5.25
CA LEU A 78 -18.45 4.27 4.50
C LEU A 78 -19.68 4.16 5.43
N SER A 79 -20.56 5.15 5.31
CA SER A 79 -21.88 5.13 5.91
C SER A 79 -22.72 4.02 5.30
N GLU A 80 -23.76 3.58 6.02
CA GLU A 80 -24.70 2.60 5.46
C GLU A 80 -25.33 3.13 4.17
N ALA A 81 -25.67 4.42 4.12
CA ALA A 81 -26.25 5.04 2.93
C ALA A 81 -25.34 4.94 1.70
N GLU A 82 -24.02 5.11 1.86
CA GLU A 82 -23.07 4.98 0.74
C GLU A 82 -22.97 3.53 0.26
N ILE A 83 -22.84 2.57 1.18
CA ILE A 83 -22.81 1.13 0.84
C ILE A 83 -24.10 0.75 0.10
N MET A 84 -25.25 1.19 0.60
CA MET A 84 -26.54 0.97 -0.05
C MET A 84 -26.61 1.61 -1.43
N GLY A 85 -26.04 2.81 -1.59
CA GLY A 85 -25.94 3.47 -2.89
C GLY A 85 -25.16 2.64 -3.91
N TYR A 86 -24.05 2.01 -3.52
CA TYR A 86 -23.31 1.09 -4.40
C TYR A 86 -24.15 -0.14 -4.76
N LEU A 87 -24.79 -0.79 -3.77
CA LEU A 87 -25.61 -1.97 -3.98
C LEU A 87 -26.84 -1.69 -4.86
N GLU A 88 -27.47 -0.52 -4.72
CA GLU A 88 -28.62 -0.10 -5.54
C GLU A 88 -28.22 0.25 -6.96
N LYS A 89 -27.10 0.96 -7.11
CA LYS A 89 -26.59 1.34 -8.43
C LYS A 89 -26.21 0.10 -9.24
N ASP A 90 -25.56 -0.86 -8.59
CA ASP A 90 -25.02 -2.01 -9.30
C ASP A 90 -25.95 -3.22 -9.30
N CYS A 91 -26.94 -3.31 -8.42
CA CYS A 91 -27.86 -4.45 -8.28
C CYS A 91 -27.19 -5.82 -8.51
N PRO A 92 -26.19 -6.20 -7.69
CA PRO A 92 -25.46 -7.46 -7.89
C PRO A 92 -26.31 -8.70 -7.54
N ASP A 93 -26.16 -9.76 -8.33
CA ASP A 93 -26.65 -11.10 -8.02
C ASP A 93 -25.75 -11.80 -6.98
N LEU A 94 -24.44 -11.55 -7.11
CA LEU A 94 -23.39 -12.08 -6.26
C LEU A 94 -22.44 -10.95 -5.87
N LEU A 95 -22.19 -10.83 -4.57
CA LEU A 95 -21.15 -10.00 -4.00
C LEU A 95 -19.99 -10.89 -3.56
N ALA A 96 -18.83 -10.77 -4.21
CA ALA A 96 -17.59 -11.41 -3.79
C ALA A 96 -16.74 -10.39 -3.02
N LEU A 97 -16.43 -10.67 -1.76
CA LEU A 97 -15.57 -9.84 -0.92
C LEU A 97 -14.20 -10.51 -0.76
N THR A 98 -13.14 -9.78 -1.09
CA THR A 98 -11.78 -10.15 -0.65
C THR A 98 -11.39 -9.29 0.54
N LEU A 99 -10.95 -9.90 1.63
CA LEU A 99 -10.62 -9.18 2.85
C LEU A 99 -9.35 -9.71 3.56
N MET A 100 -8.65 -8.78 4.19
CA MET A 100 -7.67 -9.01 5.23
C MET A 100 -8.33 -8.91 6.61
N THR A 101 -7.61 -9.31 7.68
CA THR A 101 -8.15 -9.26 9.04
C THR A 101 -8.56 -7.84 9.47
N CYS A 102 -7.82 -6.83 9.05
CA CYS A 102 -8.13 -5.43 9.33
C CYS A 102 -9.44 -4.96 8.66
N ASP A 103 -9.83 -5.56 7.55
CA ASP A 103 -11.01 -5.15 6.78
C ASP A 103 -12.29 -5.78 7.33
N ARG A 104 -12.17 -6.69 8.30
CA ARG A 104 -13.24 -7.55 8.81
C ARG A 104 -14.49 -6.76 9.20
N GLY A 105 -14.35 -5.69 9.99
CA GLY A 105 -15.49 -4.87 10.43
C GLY A 105 -16.25 -4.23 9.28
N ALA A 106 -15.53 -3.63 8.32
CA ALA A 106 -16.13 -3.05 7.12
C ALA A 106 -16.79 -4.12 6.24
N ALA A 107 -16.12 -5.26 6.05
CA ALA A 107 -16.66 -6.38 5.28
C ALA A 107 -17.95 -6.94 5.88
N PHE A 108 -18.06 -7.03 7.21
CA PHE A 108 -19.27 -7.53 7.88
C PHE A 108 -20.45 -6.57 7.70
N LYS A 109 -20.18 -5.26 7.80
CA LYS A 109 -21.18 -4.23 7.52
C LYS A 109 -21.70 -4.32 6.09
N VAL A 110 -20.81 -4.44 5.11
CA VAL A 110 -21.19 -4.58 3.70
C VAL A 110 -21.96 -5.89 3.46
N ALA A 111 -21.48 -7.02 3.98
CA ALA A 111 -22.12 -8.32 3.83
C ALA A 111 -23.54 -8.35 4.43
N LYS A 112 -23.72 -7.74 5.61
CA LYS A 112 -25.03 -7.60 6.26
C LYS A 112 -26.03 -6.84 5.37
N LEU A 113 -25.65 -5.66 4.91
CA LEU A 113 -26.49 -4.82 4.06
C LEU A 113 -26.83 -5.48 2.72
N ALA A 114 -25.87 -6.20 2.13
CA ALA A 114 -26.10 -6.99 0.92
C ALA A 114 -27.12 -8.12 1.15
N LYS A 115 -27.01 -8.85 2.27
CA LYS A 115 -27.96 -9.93 2.62
C LYS A 115 -29.37 -9.42 2.91
N GLU A 116 -29.51 -8.26 3.54
CA GLU A 116 -30.82 -7.62 3.75
C GLU A 116 -31.54 -7.32 2.42
N ARG A 117 -30.79 -7.20 1.32
CA ARG A 117 -31.31 -7.04 -0.05
C ARG A 117 -31.46 -8.37 -0.82
N GLY A 118 -31.15 -9.49 -0.19
CA GLY A 118 -31.22 -10.82 -0.81
C GLY A 118 -30.06 -11.12 -1.78
N VAL A 119 -28.98 -10.33 -1.76
CA VAL A 119 -27.76 -10.60 -2.54
C VAL A 119 -27.00 -11.77 -1.92
N LYS A 120 -26.50 -12.67 -2.76
CA LYS A 120 -25.60 -13.75 -2.30
C LYS A 120 -24.23 -13.19 -2.00
N VAL A 121 -23.64 -13.56 -0.87
CA VAL A 121 -22.33 -13.04 -0.45
C VAL A 121 -21.31 -14.16 -0.33
N VAL A 122 -20.17 -14.03 -0.98
CA VAL A 122 -19.03 -14.94 -0.87
C VAL A 122 -17.80 -14.20 -0.37
N ALA A 123 -17.08 -14.78 0.59
CA ALA A 123 -15.83 -14.23 1.08
C ALA A 123 -14.63 -15.04 0.58
N GLY A 124 -13.54 -14.32 0.27
CA GLY A 124 -12.21 -14.83 -0.01
C GLY A 124 -11.15 -13.88 0.55
N GLY A 125 -9.90 -14.04 0.11
CA GLY A 125 -8.78 -13.22 0.57
C GLY A 125 -7.93 -13.93 1.63
N ILE A 126 -7.19 -13.15 2.42
CA ILE A 126 -6.25 -13.70 3.42
C ILE A 126 -7.01 -14.12 4.67
N HIS A 127 -7.94 -13.30 5.17
CA HIS A 127 -8.69 -13.61 6.38
C HIS A 127 -9.54 -14.89 6.21
N ALA A 128 -10.22 -15.04 5.07
CA ALA A 128 -10.99 -16.23 4.75
C ALA A 128 -10.15 -17.52 4.66
N GLY A 129 -8.87 -17.40 4.31
CA GLY A 129 -7.95 -18.54 4.27
C GLY A 129 -7.43 -18.96 5.64
N ILE A 130 -7.18 -18.00 6.53
CA ILE A 130 -6.55 -18.27 7.84
C ILE A 130 -7.56 -18.46 8.98
N CYS A 131 -8.75 -17.88 8.85
CA CYS A 131 -9.82 -17.89 9.86
C CYS A 131 -11.21 -18.05 9.22
N PRO A 132 -11.47 -19.12 8.44
CA PRO A 132 -12.77 -19.31 7.78
C PRO A 132 -13.94 -19.43 8.77
N ASP A 133 -13.71 -20.00 9.96
CA ASP A 133 -14.77 -20.20 10.96
C ASP A 133 -15.33 -18.89 11.50
N ASP A 134 -14.50 -17.85 11.61
CA ASP A 134 -14.93 -16.51 12.02
C ASP A 134 -16.01 -15.98 11.06
N LEU A 135 -15.80 -16.16 9.75
CA LEU A 135 -16.75 -15.75 8.72
C LEU A 135 -18.03 -16.60 8.74
N LEU A 136 -17.89 -17.93 8.85
CA LEU A 136 -19.03 -18.86 8.82
C LEU A 136 -19.99 -18.64 10.00
N GLN A 137 -19.45 -18.40 11.19
CA GLN A 137 -20.25 -18.23 12.41
C GLN A 137 -21.13 -16.98 12.39
N THR A 138 -20.76 -15.95 11.61
CA THR A 138 -21.60 -14.74 11.47
C THR A 138 -22.94 -15.01 10.79
N GLY A 139 -23.03 -16.06 9.96
CA GLY A 139 -24.16 -16.28 9.05
C GLY A 139 -24.31 -15.19 7.96
N LEU A 140 -23.35 -14.28 7.81
CA LEU A 140 -23.37 -13.19 6.82
C LEU A 140 -22.89 -13.61 5.43
N PHE A 141 -22.26 -14.78 5.32
CA PHE A 141 -21.66 -15.26 4.08
C PHE A 141 -22.33 -16.56 3.62
N ASP A 142 -22.77 -16.61 2.37
CA ASP A 142 -23.33 -17.80 1.73
C ASP A 142 -22.24 -18.79 1.32
N GLY A 143 -21.01 -18.31 1.08
CA GLY A 143 -19.83 -19.13 0.83
C GLY A 143 -18.56 -18.49 1.38
N VAL A 144 -17.65 -19.30 1.92
CA VAL A 144 -16.33 -18.86 2.39
C VAL A 144 -15.28 -19.69 1.69
N VAL A 145 -14.40 -19.04 0.93
CA VAL A 145 -13.31 -19.69 0.19
C VAL A 145 -12.04 -19.68 1.03
N SER A 146 -11.64 -20.87 1.49
CA SER A 146 -10.39 -21.08 2.23
C SER A 146 -9.34 -21.67 1.31
N GLY A 147 -8.29 -20.92 0.99
CA GLY A 147 -7.23 -21.32 0.08
C GLY A 147 -7.26 -20.55 -1.25
N ASP A 148 -6.76 -21.16 -2.32
CA ASP A 148 -6.77 -20.56 -3.66
C ASP A 148 -8.17 -20.64 -4.28
N GLY A 149 -8.79 -19.49 -4.52
CA GLY A 149 -10.14 -19.41 -5.08
C GLY A 149 -10.22 -19.67 -6.59
N MET A 150 -9.11 -19.59 -7.32
CA MET A 150 -9.13 -19.59 -8.79
C MET A 150 -9.71 -20.87 -9.38
N GLY A 151 -9.35 -22.04 -8.84
CA GLY A 151 -9.83 -23.33 -9.36
C GLY A 151 -11.26 -23.71 -8.94
N VAL A 152 -11.90 -22.93 -8.05
CA VAL A 152 -13.30 -23.15 -7.62
C VAL A 152 -14.23 -22.02 -8.03
N PHE A 153 -13.69 -20.92 -8.59
CA PHE A 153 -14.49 -19.73 -8.83
C PHE A 153 -15.57 -19.95 -9.88
N GLU A 154 -15.30 -20.71 -10.94
CA GLU A 154 -16.32 -21.07 -11.92
C GLU A 154 -17.48 -21.87 -11.30
N ASP A 155 -17.18 -22.84 -10.43
CA ASP A 155 -18.20 -23.62 -9.71
C ASP A 155 -19.05 -22.73 -8.79
N ILE A 156 -18.43 -21.70 -8.20
CA ILE A 156 -19.12 -20.67 -7.40
C ILE A 156 -20.07 -19.85 -8.27
N LEU A 157 -19.59 -19.37 -9.42
CA LEU A 157 -20.42 -18.60 -10.37
C LEU A 157 -21.58 -19.44 -10.88
N ASP A 158 -21.35 -20.67 -11.33
CA ASP A 158 -22.38 -21.55 -11.87
C ASP A 158 -23.39 -21.97 -10.78
N GLY A 159 -22.94 -22.05 -9.52
CA GLY A 159 -23.71 -22.54 -8.37
C GLY A 159 -24.24 -21.49 -7.40
N TYR A 160 -24.03 -20.19 -7.62
CA TYR A 160 -24.14 -19.15 -6.58
C TYR A 160 -25.50 -19.13 -5.86
N LYS A 161 -26.61 -19.39 -6.58
CA LYS A 161 -27.97 -19.43 -6.01
C LYS A 161 -28.16 -20.50 -4.94
N LYS A 162 -27.36 -21.57 -4.98
CA LYS A 162 -27.44 -22.72 -4.05
C LYS A 162 -26.51 -22.58 -2.85
N LEU A 163 -25.68 -21.54 -2.79
CA LEU A 163 -24.80 -21.29 -1.66
C LEU A 163 -25.62 -20.97 -0.41
N ASN A 164 -25.24 -21.58 0.72
CA ASN A 164 -25.93 -21.43 2.00
C ASN A 164 -24.98 -21.75 3.16
N GLY A 165 -24.13 -20.79 3.53
CA GLY A 165 -23.18 -20.91 4.65
C GLY A 165 -22.15 -22.02 4.46
N LYS A 166 -21.61 -22.19 3.24
CA LYS A 166 -20.70 -23.30 2.93
C LYS A 166 -19.22 -22.91 2.98
N LEU A 167 -18.41 -23.69 3.68
CA LEU A 167 -16.96 -23.68 3.51
C LEU A 167 -16.58 -24.32 2.17
N ILE A 168 -15.83 -23.60 1.36
CA ILE A 168 -15.35 -24.01 0.05
C ILE A 168 -13.83 -24.11 0.14
N MET A 169 -13.31 -25.34 0.04
CA MET A 169 -11.86 -25.55 -0.01
C MET A 169 -11.34 -25.12 -1.38
N GLY A 170 -10.54 -24.07 -1.38
CA GLY A 170 -9.86 -23.56 -2.55
C GLY A 170 -8.88 -24.57 -3.13
N LYS A 171 -8.72 -24.53 -4.44
CA LYS A 171 -7.74 -25.32 -5.19
C LYS A 171 -7.22 -24.48 -6.35
N GLY A 172 -5.99 -24.75 -6.78
CA GLY A 172 -5.42 -24.05 -7.93
C GLY A 172 -6.20 -24.34 -9.22
N HIS A 173 -6.25 -23.36 -10.12
CA HIS A 173 -6.79 -23.55 -11.46
C HIS A 173 -5.79 -24.35 -12.31
N PRO A 174 -6.23 -25.37 -13.08
CA PRO A 174 -5.34 -26.24 -13.85
C PRO A 174 -4.63 -25.52 -15.00
N ASP A 175 -5.25 -24.46 -15.53
CA ASP A 175 -4.63 -23.58 -16.52
C ASP A 175 -4.00 -22.38 -15.81
N ILE A 176 -2.68 -22.28 -15.88
CA ILE A 176 -1.92 -21.16 -15.29
C ILE A 176 -2.24 -19.82 -15.96
N SER A 177 -2.76 -19.83 -17.20
CA SER A 177 -3.09 -18.61 -17.93
C SER A 177 -4.13 -17.75 -17.25
N THR A 178 -5.02 -18.39 -16.49
CA THR A 178 -6.04 -17.67 -15.74
C THR A 178 -5.47 -16.80 -14.64
N TYR A 179 -4.22 -16.99 -14.21
CA TYR A 179 -3.62 -16.22 -13.11
C TYR A 179 -2.92 -14.93 -13.55
N TYR A 180 -2.81 -14.68 -14.85
CA TYR A 180 -2.21 -13.45 -15.37
C TYR A 180 -3.09 -12.73 -16.38
N ASP A 181 -4.33 -13.18 -16.59
CA ASP A 181 -5.32 -12.44 -17.37
C ASP A 181 -6.05 -11.42 -16.47
N CYS A 182 -5.67 -10.15 -16.55
CA CYS A 182 -6.25 -9.10 -15.71
C CYS A 182 -7.38 -8.34 -16.41
N TYR A 183 -8.49 -8.15 -15.70
CA TYR A 183 -9.51 -7.18 -16.06
C TYR A 183 -9.29 -5.85 -15.33
N TYR A 184 -9.36 -4.74 -16.05
CA TYR A 184 -9.40 -3.39 -15.50
C TYR A 184 -10.74 -2.73 -15.84
N SER A 185 -11.44 -2.21 -14.83
CA SER A 185 -12.64 -1.39 -15.06
C SER A 185 -12.28 -0.06 -15.71
N GLU A 186 -13.26 0.64 -16.29
CA GLU A 186 -13.00 1.96 -16.91
C GLU A 186 -12.45 2.98 -15.91
N ASP A 187 -12.87 2.94 -14.65
CA ASP A 187 -12.36 3.85 -13.63
C ASP A 187 -10.93 3.50 -13.21
N GLN A 188 -10.59 2.20 -13.15
CA GLN A 188 -9.20 1.78 -12.96
C GLN A 188 -8.32 2.20 -14.13
N LYS A 189 -8.77 2.05 -15.38
CA LYS A 189 -8.01 2.51 -16.55
C LYS A 189 -7.75 4.01 -16.49
N LYS A 190 -8.76 4.82 -16.16
CA LYS A 190 -8.60 6.28 -15.96
C LYS A 190 -7.59 6.58 -14.86
N GLN A 191 -7.65 5.86 -13.75
CA GLN A 191 -6.72 6.05 -12.64
C GLN A 191 -5.28 5.66 -13.03
N ILE A 192 -5.09 4.55 -13.74
CA ILE A 192 -3.78 4.14 -14.27
C ILE A 192 -3.26 5.21 -15.23
N MET A 193 -4.07 5.68 -16.19
CA MET A 193 -3.64 6.73 -17.13
C MET A 193 -3.32 8.05 -16.43
N LYS A 194 -4.06 8.40 -15.37
CA LYS A 194 -3.84 9.62 -14.59
C LYS A 194 -2.57 9.54 -13.76
N THR A 195 -2.36 8.44 -13.04
CA THR A 195 -1.22 8.25 -12.12
C THR A 195 0.01 7.68 -12.79
N LYS A 196 -0.15 7.14 -14.01
CA LYS A 196 0.84 6.34 -14.74
C LYS A 196 1.40 5.18 -13.91
N THR A 197 0.68 4.72 -12.91
CA THR A 197 1.12 3.68 -11.97
C THR A 197 0.38 2.38 -12.23
N LEU A 198 1.09 1.26 -12.17
CA LEU A 198 0.53 -0.08 -12.27
C LEU A 198 1.01 -0.97 -11.11
N ASP A 199 0.05 -1.48 -10.36
CA ASP A 199 0.28 -2.59 -9.44
C ASP A 199 0.24 -3.93 -10.18
N THR A 200 1.19 -4.81 -9.90
CA THR A 200 1.26 -6.13 -10.54
C THR A 200 1.79 -7.20 -9.59
N LEU A 201 1.52 -8.45 -9.92
CA LEU A 201 2.11 -9.62 -9.27
C LEU A 201 2.80 -10.48 -10.33
N SER A 202 4.01 -10.95 -10.02
CA SER A 202 4.71 -11.98 -10.79
C SER A 202 4.68 -13.35 -10.10
N MET A 203 4.24 -13.36 -8.86
CA MET A 203 4.08 -14.54 -8.01
C MET A 203 2.90 -14.33 -7.06
N LEU A 204 2.25 -15.42 -6.68
CA LEU A 204 1.17 -15.41 -5.70
C LEU A 204 1.60 -16.19 -4.48
N ASP A 205 1.32 -15.62 -3.31
CA ASP A 205 1.74 -16.09 -1.99
C ASP A 205 3.26 -16.20 -1.85
N CYS A 206 3.72 -16.69 -0.69
CA CYS A 206 5.13 -16.81 -0.35
C CYS A 206 5.49 -18.25 0.04
N PRO A 207 6.60 -18.84 -0.46
CA PRO A 207 7.00 -20.21 -0.12
C PRO A 207 7.67 -20.31 1.27
N LEU A 208 7.74 -19.21 2.01
CA LEU A 208 8.43 -19.14 3.30
C LEU A 208 7.44 -19.30 4.45
N SER A 209 7.94 -19.65 5.63
CA SER A 209 7.12 -20.00 6.81
C SER A 209 7.34 -19.08 8.01
N CYS A 210 7.47 -17.76 7.76
CA CYS A 210 7.59 -16.78 8.84
C CYS A 210 6.38 -16.87 9.78
N THR A 211 6.59 -17.02 11.09
CA THR A 211 5.54 -17.38 12.05
C THR A 211 4.46 -16.31 12.23
N PHE A 212 4.79 -15.06 11.92
CA PHE A 212 3.91 -13.89 12.06
C PHE A 212 3.11 -13.55 10.80
N CYS A 213 3.42 -14.19 9.67
CA CYS A 213 2.88 -13.83 8.36
C CYS A 213 1.66 -14.69 8.00
N ALA A 214 0.68 -14.10 7.31
CA ALA A 214 -0.54 -14.79 6.86
C ALA A 214 -0.51 -15.23 5.39
N THR A 215 0.58 -14.93 4.64
CA THR A 215 0.67 -15.14 3.18
C THR A 215 1.33 -16.47 2.77
N ASN A 216 1.37 -17.44 3.69
CA ASN A 216 1.85 -18.82 3.43
C ASN A 216 0.75 -19.88 3.54
N THR A 217 -0.51 -19.45 3.59
CA THR A 217 -1.68 -20.32 3.81
C THR A 217 -2.24 -20.90 2.51
N LYS A 218 -1.69 -20.49 1.38
CA LYS A 218 -2.08 -20.91 0.03
C LYS A 218 -0.87 -21.45 -0.74
N PRO A 219 -1.09 -22.27 -1.78
CA PRO A 219 -0.01 -22.73 -2.63
C PRO A 219 0.76 -21.57 -3.25
N PHE A 220 2.09 -21.63 -3.16
CA PHE A 220 2.95 -20.66 -3.84
C PHE A 220 2.91 -20.88 -5.36
N ILE A 221 2.55 -19.83 -6.11
CA ILE A 221 2.46 -19.89 -7.58
C ILE A 221 3.46 -18.92 -8.21
N LYS A 222 4.30 -19.45 -9.09
CA LYS A 222 5.17 -18.64 -9.96
C LYS A 222 4.48 -18.42 -11.29
N LEU A 223 4.15 -17.18 -11.61
CA LEU A 223 3.60 -16.85 -12.92
C LEU A 223 4.70 -16.95 -13.99
N PRO A 224 4.36 -17.30 -15.25
CA PRO A 224 5.27 -17.18 -16.37
C PRO A 224 5.73 -15.72 -16.49
N ILE A 225 7.03 -15.49 -16.32
CA ILE A 225 7.56 -14.11 -16.21
C ILE A 225 7.44 -13.37 -17.54
N GLU A 226 7.45 -14.12 -18.65
CA GLU A 226 7.26 -13.64 -20.01
C GLU A 226 5.84 -13.07 -20.20
N ALA A 227 4.82 -13.75 -19.67
CA ALA A 227 3.45 -13.29 -19.73
C ALA A 227 3.24 -12.03 -18.89
N VAL A 228 3.79 -12.00 -17.66
CA VAL A 228 3.76 -10.82 -16.79
C VAL A 228 4.45 -9.62 -17.45
N ALA A 229 5.64 -9.84 -18.04
CA ALA A 229 6.35 -8.80 -18.77
C ALA A 229 5.55 -8.30 -19.98
N GLN A 230 4.88 -9.19 -20.73
CA GLN A 230 4.05 -8.79 -21.85
C GLN A 230 2.84 -7.97 -21.41
N ASN A 231 2.17 -8.35 -20.33
CA ASN A 231 1.06 -7.56 -19.76
C ASN A 231 1.50 -6.13 -19.37
N ILE A 232 2.70 -5.99 -18.81
CA ILE A 232 3.29 -4.69 -18.46
C ILE A 232 3.62 -3.89 -19.73
N VAL A 233 4.18 -4.52 -20.76
CA VAL A 233 4.43 -3.89 -22.06
C VAL A 233 3.12 -3.38 -22.67
N ASP A 234 2.06 -4.17 -22.62
CA ASP A 234 0.75 -3.81 -23.16
C ASP A 234 0.12 -2.68 -22.33
N ALA A 235 0.22 -2.72 -21.00
CA ALA A 235 -0.24 -1.64 -20.13
C ALA A 235 0.53 -0.33 -20.36
N HIS A 236 1.85 -0.40 -20.56
CA HIS A 236 2.68 0.74 -20.93
C HIS A 236 2.20 1.37 -22.26
N ARG A 237 1.97 0.56 -23.29
CA ARG A 237 1.51 1.04 -24.60
C ARG A 237 0.09 1.60 -24.59
N ASN A 238 -0.82 0.95 -23.87
CA ASN A 238 -2.24 1.27 -23.90
C ASN A 238 -2.61 2.38 -22.90
N PHE A 239 -1.91 2.46 -21.77
CA PHE A 239 -2.26 3.34 -20.66
C PHE A 239 -1.14 4.31 -20.25
N GLY A 240 0.04 4.24 -20.87
CA GLY A 240 1.15 5.15 -20.56
C GLY A 240 1.78 4.90 -19.19
N VAL A 241 1.77 3.65 -18.71
CA VAL A 241 2.35 3.28 -17.41
C VAL A 241 3.85 3.62 -17.35
N GLU A 242 4.26 4.32 -16.30
CA GLU A 242 5.64 4.73 -16.05
C GLU A 242 6.18 4.15 -14.75
N ASP A 243 5.33 3.84 -13.77
CA ASP A 243 5.74 3.30 -12.47
C ASP A 243 5.09 1.93 -12.23
N ILE A 244 5.91 0.92 -11.96
CA ILE A 244 5.45 -0.46 -11.77
C ILE A 244 5.76 -0.91 -10.36
N PHE A 245 4.71 -1.24 -9.60
CA PHE A 245 4.81 -1.76 -8.25
C PHE A 245 4.59 -3.27 -8.26
N PHE A 246 5.66 -4.03 -8.07
CA PHE A 246 5.56 -5.45 -7.78
C PHE A 246 5.10 -5.63 -6.34
N ARG A 247 3.87 -6.13 -6.18
CA ARG A 247 3.28 -6.45 -4.88
C ARG A 247 3.62 -7.86 -4.41
N ASP A 248 4.55 -8.53 -5.10
CA ASP A 248 5.06 -9.85 -4.75
C ASP A 248 5.63 -9.84 -3.33
N ASP A 249 5.34 -10.90 -2.57
CA ASP A 249 6.06 -11.17 -1.32
C ASP A 249 7.55 -11.50 -1.57
N LEU A 250 7.88 -12.00 -2.77
CA LEU A 250 9.23 -12.47 -3.11
C LEU A 250 9.58 -12.35 -4.60
N PHE A 251 9.53 -11.14 -5.17
CA PHE A 251 9.95 -10.91 -6.58
C PHE A 251 11.39 -11.40 -6.86
N THR A 252 12.28 -11.22 -5.87
CA THR A 252 13.71 -11.55 -5.93
C THR A 252 14.00 -13.04 -5.74
N LEU A 253 13.10 -13.93 -6.14
CA LEU A 253 13.31 -15.38 -6.00
C LEU A 253 14.47 -15.92 -6.86
N SER A 254 14.65 -15.40 -8.08
CA SER A 254 15.67 -15.88 -9.04
C SER A 254 16.20 -14.75 -9.90
N ALA A 255 17.52 -14.62 -9.98
CA ALA A 255 18.19 -13.63 -10.82
C ALA A 255 17.93 -13.89 -12.31
N GLU A 256 17.81 -15.15 -12.72
CA GLU A 256 17.46 -15.54 -14.10
C GLU A 256 16.05 -15.07 -14.49
N ARG A 257 15.08 -15.14 -13.56
CA ARG A 257 13.73 -14.61 -13.81
C ARG A 257 13.75 -13.09 -13.99
N VAL A 258 14.46 -12.38 -13.11
CA VAL A 258 14.64 -10.91 -13.23
C VAL A 258 15.34 -10.56 -14.54
N ARG A 259 16.36 -11.33 -14.94
CA ARG A 259 17.06 -11.17 -16.21
C ARG A 259 16.13 -11.32 -17.41
N THR A 260 15.29 -12.35 -17.39
CA THR A 260 14.30 -12.63 -18.46
C THR A 260 13.29 -11.49 -18.55
N PHE A 261 12.73 -11.06 -17.41
CA PHE A 261 11.87 -9.88 -17.33
C PHE A 261 12.54 -8.65 -17.93
N ARG A 262 13.75 -8.32 -17.46
CA ARG A 262 14.55 -7.18 -17.93
C ARG A 262 14.75 -7.21 -19.44
N GLN A 263 15.13 -8.35 -20.01
CA GLN A 263 15.35 -8.49 -21.45
C GLN A 263 14.09 -8.18 -22.26
N ILE A 264 12.92 -8.60 -21.78
CA ILE A 264 11.64 -8.36 -22.49
C ILE A 264 11.27 -6.88 -22.43
N VAL A 265 11.33 -6.25 -21.26
CA VAL A 265 10.97 -4.83 -21.12
C VAL A 265 11.96 -3.92 -21.87
N GLN A 266 13.26 -4.23 -21.84
CA GLN A 266 14.28 -3.48 -22.59
C GLN A 266 14.12 -3.65 -24.10
N LYS A 267 13.87 -4.88 -24.57
CA LYS A 267 13.61 -5.14 -26.01
C LYS A 267 12.41 -4.34 -26.52
N ASN A 268 11.42 -4.10 -25.66
CA ASN A 268 10.23 -3.32 -25.98
C ASN A 268 10.38 -1.82 -25.70
N GLY A 269 11.55 -1.35 -25.25
CA GLY A 269 11.86 0.06 -25.04
C GLY A 269 11.14 0.70 -23.84
N LEU A 270 10.79 -0.08 -22.81
CA LEU A 270 10.08 0.44 -21.64
C LEU A 270 11.01 1.30 -20.79
N ASP A 271 10.58 2.54 -20.56
CA ASP A 271 11.23 3.52 -19.70
C ASP A 271 10.45 3.67 -18.37
N CYS A 272 10.35 2.57 -17.61
CA CYS A 272 9.57 2.52 -16.36
C CYS A 272 10.46 2.53 -15.11
N GLU A 273 9.91 2.94 -13.97
CA GLU A 273 10.46 2.65 -12.64
C GLU A 273 9.88 1.35 -12.11
N TYR A 274 10.66 0.64 -11.30
CA TYR A 274 10.29 -0.64 -10.73
C TYR A 274 10.46 -0.59 -9.22
N HIS A 275 9.34 -0.73 -8.51
CA HIS A 275 9.28 -0.74 -7.06
C HIS A 275 8.95 -2.15 -6.60
N LEU A 276 9.69 -2.65 -5.62
CA LEU A 276 9.56 -4.02 -5.15
C LEU A 276 9.95 -4.17 -3.68
N HIS A 277 9.43 -5.23 -3.08
CA HIS A 277 9.91 -5.73 -1.81
C HIS A 277 10.87 -6.88 -2.05
N ALA A 278 11.90 -6.97 -1.21
CA ALA A 278 12.91 -8.00 -1.28
C ALA A 278 13.19 -8.62 0.08
N ARG A 279 13.77 -9.82 0.03
CA ARG A 279 14.27 -10.50 1.21
C ARG A 279 15.79 -10.50 1.19
N GLY A 280 16.41 -10.13 2.30
CA GLY A 280 17.85 -9.85 2.32
C GLY A 280 18.74 -11.04 1.94
N ASP A 281 18.34 -12.27 2.29
CA ASP A 281 19.04 -13.50 1.94
C ASP A 281 18.95 -13.87 0.44
N ARG A 282 18.08 -13.22 -0.33
CA ARG A 282 17.94 -13.40 -1.79
C ARG A 282 18.70 -12.36 -2.61
N LEU A 283 19.35 -11.41 -1.96
CA LEU A 283 20.12 -10.36 -2.61
C LEU A 283 21.58 -10.79 -2.80
N SER A 284 21.83 -11.76 -3.69
CA SER A 284 23.19 -12.09 -4.13
C SER A 284 23.76 -10.98 -5.03
N ASP A 285 25.07 -11.01 -5.28
CA ASP A 285 25.72 -10.08 -6.21
C ASP A 285 25.13 -10.19 -7.64
N GLU A 286 24.76 -11.40 -8.06
CA GLU A 286 24.06 -11.63 -9.32
C GLU A 286 22.67 -10.95 -9.33
N MET A 287 21.86 -11.16 -8.29
CA MET A 287 20.54 -10.53 -8.17
C MET A 287 20.64 -9.01 -8.20
N LEU A 288 21.53 -8.41 -7.40
CA LEU A 288 21.69 -6.96 -7.33
C LEU A 288 22.18 -6.39 -8.67
N SER A 289 23.05 -7.10 -9.38
CA SER A 289 23.45 -6.72 -10.74
C SER A 289 22.26 -6.69 -11.71
N GLU A 290 21.38 -7.69 -11.65
CA GLU A 290 20.20 -7.75 -12.52
C GLU A 290 19.19 -6.64 -12.17
N LEU A 291 18.95 -6.38 -10.88
CA LEU A 291 18.06 -5.32 -10.42
C LEU A 291 18.58 -3.93 -10.78
N LYS A 292 19.89 -3.69 -10.61
CA LYS A 292 20.52 -2.42 -11.02
C LYS A 292 20.41 -2.21 -12.54
N ALA A 293 20.64 -3.26 -13.32
CA ALA A 293 20.50 -3.22 -14.77
C ALA A 293 19.05 -3.06 -15.24
N LEU A 294 18.07 -3.47 -14.43
CA LEU A 294 16.64 -3.22 -14.66
C LEU A 294 16.24 -1.78 -14.35
N GLY A 295 17.03 -1.05 -13.57
CA GLY A 295 16.75 0.33 -13.18
C GLY A 295 16.10 0.47 -11.80
N VAL A 296 16.19 -0.55 -10.95
CA VAL A 296 15.75 -0.46 -9.55
C VAL A 296 16.76 0.43 -8.79
N GLU A 297 16.28 1.54 -8.21
CA GLU A 297 17.11 2.48 -7.44
C GLU A 297 17.13 2.15 -5.95
N ASP A 298 16.00 1.73 -5.38
CA ASP A 298 15.85 1.33 -3.98
C ASP A 298 14.93 0.12 -3.80
N MET A 299 15.03 -0.52 -2.63
CA MET A 299 14.19 -1.66 -2.25
C MET A 299 13.80 -1.58 -0.79
N ASN A 300 12.62 -2.10 -0.46
CA ASN A 300 12.23 -2.36 0.92
C ASN A 300 12.53 -3.79 1.32
N ILE A 301 13.17 -3.97 2.48
CA ILE A 301 13.56 -5.26 3.02
C ILE A 301 12.98 -5.45 4.41
N GLY A 302 12.31 -6.58 4.63
CA GLY A 302 11.90 -7.04 5.95
C GLY A 302 13.09 -7.54 6.77
N ILE A 303 13.64 -6.67 7.62
CA ILE A 303 14.67 -7.03 8.62
C ILE A 303 13.99 -7.59 9.86
N GLU A 304 12.90 -6.96 10.29
CA GLU A 304 12.10 -7.23 11.49
C GLU A 304 12.86 -7.05 12.80
N SER A 305 14.02 -7.68 12.95
CA SER A 305 14.92 -7.59 14.09
C SER A 305 16.35 -7.95 13.70
N VAL A 306 17.31 -7.60 14.53
CA VAL A 306 18.72 -8.04 14.43
C VAL A 306 19.16 -8.76 15.69
N SER A 307 18.20 -9.33 16.41
CA SER A 307 18.44 -10.31 17.45
C SER A 307 18.15 -11.69 16.92
N ASP A 308 19.14 -12.59 16.93
CA ASP A 308 18.95 -13.97 16.48
C ASP A 308 17.87 -14.69 17.29
N LYS A 309 17.69 -14.34 18.58
CA LYS A 309 16.57 -14.82 19.42
C LYS A 309 15.22 -14.52 18.75
N ILE A 310 15.02 -13.26 18.36
CA ILE A 310 13.77 -12.79 17.75
C ILE A 310 13.64 -13.31 16.32
N LEU A 311 14.70 -13.32 15.52
CA LEU A 311 14.68 -13.87 14.16
C LEU A 311 14.30 -15.36 14.14
N ASN A 312 14.74 -16.12 15.16
CA ASN A 312 14.34 -17.51 15.35
C ASN A 312 12.87 -17.65 15.75
N LEU A 313 12.37 -16.81 16.67
CA LEU A 313 10.94 -16.77 17.02
C LEU A 313 10.05 -16.47 15.80
N LEU A 314 10.49 -15.55 14.94
CA LEU A 314 9.82 -15.19 13.70
C LEU A 314 9.95 -16.26 12.60
N ASN A 315 10.78 -17.28 12.81
CA ASN A 315 11.22 -18.24 11.80
C ASN A 315 11.65 -17.54 10.49
N LYS A 316 12.40 -16.44 10.62
CA LYS A 316 12.84 -15.66 9.47
C LYS A 316 13.91 -16.45 8.70
N GLY A 317 14.64 -17.37 9.31
CA GLY A 317 15.65 -18.19 8.62
C GLY A 317 16.87 -17.37 8.15
N VAL A 318 17.18 -16.30 8.86
CA VAL A 318 18.38 -15.45 8.68
C VAL A 318 18.93 -15.08 10.05
N THR A 319 20.21 -14.71 10.08
CA THR A 319 20.91 -14.20 11.26
C THR A 319 21.12 -12.70 11.18
N ALA A 320 21.39 -12.07 12.33
CA ALA A 320 21.76 -10.66 12.41
C ALA A 320 22.99 -10.35 11.55
N GLU A 321 23.99 -11.23 11.55
CA GLU A 321 25.21 -11.10 10.74
C GLU A 321 24.89 -11.06 9.23
N GLN A 322 23.98 -11.91 8.77
CA GLN A 322 23.55 -11.90 7.37
C GLN A 322 22.84 -10.60 6.99
N HIS A 323 22.16 -9.92 7.92
CA HIS A 323 21.60 -8.60 7.66
C HIS A 323 22.69 -7.54 7.46
N TYR A 324 23.77 -7.56 8.25
CA TYR A 324 24.91 -6.66 8.04
C TYR A 324 25.58 -6.93 6.68
N GLN A 325 25.87 -8.20 6.35
CA GLN A 325 26.49 -8.57 5.08
C GLN A 325 25.62 -8.19 3.87
N MET A 326 24.30 -8.35 3.98
CA MET A 326 23.36 -7.91 2.96
C MET A 326 23.41 -6.39 2.79
N ALA A 327 23.40 -5.63 3.88
CA ALA A 327 23.43 -4.18 3.82
C ALA A 327 24.71 -3.65 3.16
N GLU A 328 25.86 -4.22 3.51
CA GLU A 328 27.13 -3.92 2.84
C GLU A 328 27.10 -4.24 1.35
N ARG A 329 26.50 -5.37 0.97
CA ARG A 329 26.38 -5.77 -0.43
C ARG A 329 25.50 -4.79 -1.21
N VAL A 330 24.32 -4.45 -0.68
CA VAL A 330 23.42 -3.47 -1.30
C VAL A 330 24.11 -2.11 -1.49
N ALA A 331 24.86 -1.66 -0.47
CA ALA A 331 25.62 -0.41 -0.54
C ALA A 331 26.71 -0.43 -1.64
N ARG A 332 27.41 -1.55 -1.85
CA ARG A 332 28.41 -1.68 -2.94
C ARG A 332 27.82 -1.49 -4.34
N TYR A 333 26.53 -1.78 -4.53
CA TYR A 333 25.83 -1.57 -5.80
C TYR A 333 25.21 -0.16 -5.93
N GLY A 334 25.38 0.69 -4.91
CA GLY A 334 24.81 2.04 -4.89
C GLY A 334 23.28 2.02 -5.03
N MET A 335 22.62 1.12 -4.30
CA MET A 335 21.16 0.99 -4.24
C MET A 335 20.67 1.41 -2.86
N GLY A 336 19.50 2.06 -2.81
CA GLY A 336 18.87 2.47 -1.56
C GLY A 336 18.34 1.30 -0.75
N LEU A 337 18.72 1.22 0.53
CA LEU A 337 18.23 0.21 1.46
C LEU A 337 17.10 0.75 2.35
N GLY A 338 15.85 0.46 2.01
CA GLY A 338 14.72 0.61 2.91
C GLY A 338 14.56 -0.61 3.82
N ILE A 339 14.33 -0.41 5.11
CA ILE A 339 14.14 -1.51 6.08
C ILE A 339 12.81 -1.42 6.80
N HIS A 340 12.21 -2.58 7.07
CA HIS A 340 11.07 -2.74 7.97
C HIS A 340 11.55 -3.39 9.26
N LEU A 341 11.11 -2.84 10.39
CA LEU A 341 11.44 -3.31 11.75
C LEU A 341 10.15 -3.57 12.54
N LEU A 342 10.15 -4.61 13.36
CA LEU A 342 9.05 -4.99 14.25
C LEU A 342 9.39 -4.70 15.71
N PHE A 343 8.43 -4.11 16.41
CA PHE A 343 8.49 -3.78 17.83
C PHE A 343 7.32 -4.39 18.59
N GLY A 344 7.49 -4.65 19.88
CA GLY A 344 6.43 -5.23 20.72
C GLY A 344 6.18 -6.71 20.45
N LEU A 345 7.21 -7.45 20.05
CA LEU A 345 7.13 -8.90 19.86
C LEU A 345 7.15 -9.65 21.20
N PRO A 346 6.56 -10.86 21.28
CA PRO A 346 6.74 -11.73 22.43
C PRO A 346 8.23 -11.95 22.71
N THR A 347 8.62 -11.96 23.99
CA THR A 347 10.00 -12.15 24.47
C THR A 347 11.02 -11.06 24.06
N GLN A 348 10.60 -10.03 23.31
CA GLN A 348 11.47 -8.93 22.89
C GLN A 348 11.78 -8.02 24.08
N ASP A 349 13.07 -7.81 24.33
CA ASP A 349 13.57 -7.07 25.49
C ASP A 349 14.49 -5.91 25.08
N ARG A 350 15.02 -5.22 26.09
CA ARG A 350 15.93 -4.08 25.93
C ARG A 350 17.16 -4.42 25.07
N GLU A 351 17.74 -5.60 25.25
CA GLU A 351 18.95 -5.99 24.52
C GLU A 351 18.64 -6.14 23.02
N ASP A 352 17.48 -6.70 22.68
CA ASP A 352 17.03 -6.82 21.29
C ASP A 352 16.82 -5.45 20.64
N TYR A 353 16.24 -4.51 21.39
CA TYR A 353 16.03 -3.15 20.91
C TYR A 353 17.35 -2.38 20.73
N GLU A 354 18.30 -2.50 21.66
CA GLU A 354 19.63 -1.89 21.53
C GLU A 354 20.39 -2.43 20.31
N LYS A 355 20.32 -3.75 20.04
CA LYS A 355 20.90 -4.33 18.81
C LYS A 355 20.31 -3.70 17.55
N THR A 356 18.98 -3.51 17.54
CA THR A 356 18.26 -2.87 16.42
C THR A 356 18.68 -1.42 16.22
N LEU A 357 18.83 -0.68 17.32
CA LEU A 357 19.29 0.69 17.31
C LEU A 357 20.71 0.81 16.76
N ASP A 358 21.61 -0.08 17.19
CA ASP A 358 23.00 -0.16 16.72
C ASP A 358 23.10 -0.55 15.25
N PHE A 359 22.23 -1.44 14.77
CA PHE A 359 22.14 -1.75 13.34
C PHE A 359 21.81 -0.50 12.52
N VAL A 360 20.78 0.26 12.89
CA VAL A 360 20.42 1.50 12.18
C VAL A 360 21.55 2.55 12.24
N ARG A 361 22.23 2.68 13.39
CA ARG A 361 23.40 3.56 13.54
C ARG A 361 24.51 3.22 12.55
N LYS A 362 24.84 1.93 12.41
CA LYS A 362 25.95 1.43 11.59
C LYS A 362 25.60 1.43 10.10
N VAL A 363 24.43 0.88 9.75
CA VAL A 363 24.02 0.65 8.37
C VAL A 363 23.55 1.91 7.68
N LYS A 364 22.97 2.88 8.42
CA LYS A 364 22.43 4.13 7.87
C LYS A 364 21.47 3.88 6.71
N PRO A 365 20.43 3.04 6.91
CA PRO A 365 19.50 2.68 5.84
C PRO A 365 18.87 3.93 5.21
N TYR A 366 18.63 3.85 3.90
CA TYR A 366 17.96 4.88 3.12
C TYR A 366 16.57 5.20 3.69
N ARG A 367 15.81 4.21 4.17
CA ARG A 367 14.51 4.41 4.80
C ARG A 367 14.34 3.45 5.97
N VAL A 368 13.76 3.92 7.07
CA VAL A 368 13.37 3.07 8.21
C VAL A 368 11.85 3.15 8.40
N LEU A 369 11.20 1.99 8.35
CA LEU A 369 9.78 1.83 8.64
C LEU A 369 9.65 0.97 9.90
N CYS A 370 9.11 1.54 10.97
CA CYS A 370 8.88 0.82 12.21
C CYS A 370 7.41 0.44 12.32
N HIS A 371 7.14 -0.82 12.64
CA HIS A 371 5.80 -1.36 12.82
C HIS A 371 5.70 -2.02 14.19
N TYR A 372 4.52 -2.01 14.80
CA TYR A 372 4.26 -2.91 15.91
C TYR A 372 3.83 -4.26 15.39
N PHE A 373 4.19 -5.30 16.12
CA PHE A 373 3.64 -6.61 15.89
C PHE A 373 2.16 -6.63 16.26
N VAL A 374 1.34 -7.06 15.30
CA VAL A 374 -0.07 -7.38 15.50
C VAL A 374 -0.21 -8.90 15.40
N PRO A 375 -0.71 -9.60 16.43
CA PRO A 375 -0.82 -11.05 16.43
C PRO A 375 -1.94 -11.49 15.47
N LEU A 376 -1.62 -11.73 14.20
CA LEU A 376 -2.63 -12.06 13.20
C LEU A 376 -3.28 -13.44 13.48
N PRO A 377 -4.62 -13.52 13.62
CA PRO A 377 -5.33 -14.77 13.85
C PRO A 377 -4.97 -15.85 12.83
N GLY A 378 -4.88 -17.10 13.28
CA GLY A 378 -4.52 -18.25 12.42
C GLY A 378 -3.01 -18.40 12.12
N THR A 379 -2.17 -17.43 12.51
CA THR A 379 -0.71 -17.56 12.36
C THR A 379 -0.06 -18.34 13.50
N ALA A 380 1.13 -18.89 13.26
CA ALA A 380 1.87 -19.65 14.28
C ALA A 380 2.25 -18.77 15.49
N LEU A 381 2.61 -17.50 15.27
CA LEU A 381 2.97 -16.58 16.35
C LEU A 381 1.73 -16.13 17.13
N PHE A 382 0.55 -16.02 16.50
CA PHE A 382 -0.71 -15.83 17.23
C PHE A 382 -0.99 -17.00 18.18
N LYS A 383 -0.89 -18.24 17.70
CA LYS A 383 -1.04 -19.42 18.56
C LYS A 383 -0.03 -19.43 19.71
N TYR A 384 1.23 -19.10 19.43
CA TYR A 384 2.26 -18.95 20.46
C TYR A 384 1.85 -17.92 21.52
N CYS A 385 1.28 -16.77 21.12
CA CYS A 385 0.83 -15.74 22.05
C CYS A 385 -0.26 -16.26 23.00
N ILE A 386 -1.23 -17.02 22.49
CA ILE A 386 -2.28 -17.65 23.31
C ILE A 386 -1.67 -18.68 24.26
N ASP A 387 -0.89 -19.62 23.73
CA ASP A 387 -0.33 -20.75 24.49
C ASP A 387 0.59 -20.30 25.64
N HIS A 388 1.20 -19.12 25.54
CA HIS A 388 2.12 -18.56 26.54
C HIS A 388 1.52 -17.38 27.32
N GLY A 389 0.21 -17.13 27.19
CA GLY A 389 -0.50 -16.10 27.97
C GLY A 389 -0.17 -14.65 27.60
N TYR A 390 0.45 -14.42 26.43
CA TYR A 390 0.56 -13.09 25.85
C TYR A 390 -0.79 -12.59 25.32
N LEU A 391 -1.69 -13.48 24.92
CA LEU A 391 -3.02 -13.13 24.47
C LEU A 391 -4.03 -14.06 25.14
N SER A 392 -5.21 -13.54 25.47
CA SER A 392 -6.25 -14.37 26.09
C SER A 392 -6.93 -15.26 25.04
N ALA A 393 -7.35 -16.46 25.44
CA ALA A 393 -8.06 -17.39 24.57
C ALA A 393 -9.44 -16.88 24.11
N ASP A 394 -10.02 -15.92 24.82
CA ASP A 394 -11.28 -15.25 24.52
C ASP A 394 -11.10 -13.88 23.83
N HIS A 395 -9.89 -13.56 23.35
CA HIS A 395 -9.61 -12.30 22.68
C HIS A 395 -10.53 -12.09 21.46
N SER A 396 -11.18 -10.92 21.40
CA SER A 396 -12.11 -10.58 20.33
C SER A 396 -11.37 -10.21 19.06
N LEU A 397 -11.86 -10.71 17.92
CA LEU A 397 -11.35 -10.29 16.61
C LEU A 397 -11.88 -8.90 16.19
N ASP A 398 -12.83 -8.34 16.93
CA ASP A 398 -13.29 -6.96 16.74
C ASP A 398 -12.19 -5.94 17.10
N ASP A 399 -11.20 -6.35 17.89
CA ASP A 399 -10.07 -5.51 18.32
C ASP A 399 -9.00 -5.33 17.20
N TYR A 400 -9.16 -5.98 16.05
CA TYR A 400 -8.28 -5.83 14.88
C TYR A 400 -8.81 -4.74 13.95
N CYS A 401 -8.60 -3.48 14.30
CA CYS A 401 -8.89 -2.38 13.38
C CYS A 401 -7.72 -2.11 12.41
N LEU A 402 -8.05 -1.46 11.30
CA LEU A 402 -7.11 -1.02 10.27
C LEU A 402 -5.89 -0.29 10.81
N PHE A 403 -4.76 -0.50 10.13
CA PHE A 403 -3.47 0.12 10.34
C PHE A 403 -3.60 1.56 10.83
N ILE A 404 -3.42 1.78 12.13
CA ILE A 404 -3.15 3.13 12.63
C ILE A 404 -1.81 3.53 12.00
N GLN A 405 -1.91 4.52 11.11
CA GLN A 405 -0.88 5.13 10.27
C GLN A 405 0.54 4.98 10.85
N ALA A 406 1.43 4.33 10.09
CA ALA A 406 2.83 4.04 10.43
C ALA A 406 3.72 5.26 10.79
N ASN A 407 3.16 6.47 10.86
CA ASN A 407 3.87 7.71 11.12
C ASN A 407 3.23 8.60 12.21
N LYS A 408 2.20 8.14 12.94
CA LYS A 408 1.68 8.86 14.11
C LYS A 408 2.04 8.10 15.39
N PRO A 409 3.09 8.51 16.12
CA PRO A 409 3.44 7.94 17.42
C PRO A 409 2.49 8.46 18.53
N ASP A 410 1.19 8.59 18.24
CA ASP A 410 0.18 8.88 19.25
C ASP A 410 -0.33 7.55 19.83
N PHE A 411 0.27 7.22 20.97
CA PHE A 411 0.01 6.02 21.76
C PHE A 411 -1.45 5.89 22.21
N LYS A 412 -2.21 7.00 22.26
CA LYS A 412 -3.57 7.00 22.77
C LYS A 412 -4.56 6.34 21.79
N GLY A 413 -4.41 6.59 20.49
CA GLY A 413 -5.19 5.91 19.45
C GLY A 413 -4.81 4.43 19.31
N TYR A 414 -3.51 4.13 19.44
CA TYR A 414 -2.99 2.76 19.36
C TYR A 414 -3.57 1.85 20.44
N ARG A 415 -3.67 2.35 21.69
CA ARG A 415 -4.20 1.64 22.88
C ARG A 415 -5.63 1.13 22.74
N GLU A 416 -6.45 1.77 21.93
CA GLU A 416 -7.88 1.50 21.87
C GLU A 416 -8.28 0.53 20.73
N HIS A 417 -7.36 0.17 19.82
CA HIS A 417 -7.73 -0.41 18.50
C HIS A 417 -6.80 -1.53 17.97
N THR A 418 -5.90 -2.10 18.79
CA THR A 418 -4.99 -3.18 18.35
C THR A 418 -4.78 -4.25 19.43
N GLY A 419 -4.64 -5.51 19.04
CA GLY A 419 -4.44 -6.66 19.93
C GLY A 419 -3.11 -6.63 20.70
N PHE A 420 -3.04 -5.81 21.75
CA PHE A 420 -1.89 -5.76 22.65
C PHE A 420 -1.66 -7.09 23.35
N LEU A 421 -0.39 -7.41 23.49
CA LEU A 421 0.07 -8.59 24.18
C LEU A 421 0.30 -8.29 25.66
N ASN A 422 -0.26 -9.11 26.54
CA ASN A 422 0.10 -9.16 27.95
C ASN A 422 1.60 -9.42 28.09
N ASN A 423 2.23 -8.85 29.12
CA ASN A 423 3.66 -9.07 29.42
C ASN A 423 4.62 -8.61 28.32
N VAL A 424 4.19 -7.74 27.41
CA VAL A 424 5.06 -6.98 26.51
C VAL A 424 5.15 -5.53 27.01
N ASP A 425 6.37 -5.03 27.16
CA ASP A 425 6.63 -3.65 27.55
C ASP A 425 6.50 -2.73 26.32
N TYR A 426 5.27 -2.30 26.04
CA TYR A 426 4.98 -1.41 24.93
C TYR A 426 5.48 0.03 25.15
N GLU A 427 5.67 0.47 26.39
CA GLU A 427 6.26 1.78 26.67
C GLU A 427 7.73 1.80 26.23
N MET A 428 8.47 0.74 26.56
CA MET A 428 9.82 0.53 26.06
C MET A 428 9.83 0.37 24.53
N ALA A 429 8.90 -0.40 23.95
CA ALA A 429 8.81 -0.55 22.49
C ALA A 429 8.65 0.80 21.78
N VAL A 430 7.76 1.67 22.27
CA VAL A 430 7.54 3.03 21.76
C VAL A 430 8.78 3.90 21.93
N GLU A 431 9.43 3.83 23.08
CA GLU A 431 10.66 4.58 23.37
C GLU A 431 11.75 4.24 22.34
N TYR A 432 11.99 2.95 22.12
CA TYR A 432 13.02 2.49 21.18
C TYR A 432 12.64 2.72 19.72
N MET A 433 11.36 2.64 19.37
CA MET A 433 10.88 3.03 18.04
C MET A 433 11.18 4.51 17.78
N LYS A 434 10.86 5.40 18.72
CA LYS A 434 11.17 6.84 18.62
C LYS A 434 12.68 7.08 18.49
N LYS A 435 13.50 6.48 19.35
CA LYS A 435 14.97 6.56 19.26
C LYS A 435 15.49 6.10 17.89
N THR A 436 14.95 5.02 17.35
CA THR A 436 15.35 4.48 16.05
C THR A 436 15.04 5.46 14.93
N LEU A 437 13.83 6.02 14.93
CA LEU A 437 13.42 7.04 13.97
C LEU A 437 14.24 8.33 14.11
N ASP A 438 14.50 8.79 15.34
CA ASP A 438 15.29 9.99 15.60
C ASP A 438 16.72 9.86 15.05
N ILE A 439 17.37 8.71 15.28
CA ILE A 439 18.70 8.42 14.70
C ILE A 439 18.64 8.45 13.17
N HIS A 440 17.65 7.79 12.58
CA HIS A 440 17.50 7.78 11.13
C HIS A 440 17.30 9.20 10.59
N TYR A 441 16.40 9.99 11.18
CA TYR A 441 16.16 11.37 10.76
C TYR A 441 17.37 12.27 11.00
N GLU A 442 18.17 12.02 12.02
CA GLU A 442 19.43 12.72 12.25
C GLU A 442 20.45 12.43 11.15
N GLN A 443 20.69 11.15 10.85
CA GLN A 443 21.60 10.73 9.79
C GLN A 443 21.21 11.33 8.44
N VAL A 444 19.93 11.20 8.09
CA VAL A 444 19.39 11.72 6.85
C VAL A 444 19.44 13.25 6.82
N GLY A 445 19.12 13.90 7.94
CA GLY A 445 19.27 15.35 8.09
C GLY A 445 20.70 15.82 7.88
N ASN A 446 21.70 15.07 8.35
CA ASN A 446 23.11 15.40 8.14
C ASN A 446 23.51 15.29 6.66
N VAL A 447 23.06 14.24 5.96
CA VAL A 447 23.27 14.10 4.50
C VAL A 447 22.68 15.29 3.75
N ILE A 448 21.46 15.70 4.12
CA ILE A 448 20.81 16.87 3.52
C ILE A 448 21.58 18.16 3.83
N LEU A 449 22.04 18.35 5.07
CA LEU A 449 22.81 19.54 5.43
C LEU A 449 24.13 19.61 4.67
N ASP A 450 24.79 18.48 4.44
CA ASP A 450 26.03 18.45 3.65
C ASP A 450 25.76 18.68 2.16
N ALA A 451 24.66 18.16 1.63
CA ALA A 451 24.19 18.48 0.28
C ALA A 451 23.85 19.96 0.13
N ALA A 452 23.16 20.55 1.09
CA ALA A 452 22.82 21.97 1.14
C ALA A 452 24.07 22.85 1.19
N LYS A 453 25.10 22.50 2.00
CA LYS A 453 26.39 23.23 2.01
C LYS A 453 27.07 23.23 0.66
N LYS A 454 27.01 22.11 -0.09
CA LYS A 454 27.55 22.02 -1.45
C LYS A 454 26.74 22.89 -2.41
N ALA A 455 25.42 22.88 -2.31
CA ALA A 455 24.53 23.69 -3.13
C ALA A 455 24.67 25.20 -2.86
N ASP A 456 24.90 25.61 -1.61
CA ASP A 456 24.98 27.01 -1.15
C ASP A 456 26.23 27.76 -1.62
N GLN A 457 27.07 27.16 -2.48
CA GLN A 457 28.15 27.87 -3.18
C GLN A 457 27.60 28.88 -4.20
N GLU A 458 26.42 28.61 -4.74
CA GLU A 458 25.73 29.41 -5.76
C GLU A 458 24.23 29.51 -5.42
N SER A 459 23.46 30.31 -6.16
CA SER A 459 22.01 30.43 -5.94
C SER A 459 21.31 29.08 -6.04
N TRP A 460 20.45 28.75 -5.08
CA TRP A 460 19.83 27.42 -5.05
C TRP A 460 18.41 27.41 -4.46
N ILE A 461 17.65 26.37 -4.81
CA ILE A 461 16.33 26.07 -4.22
C ILE A 461 16.28 24.63 -3.70
N VAL A 462 15.36 24.38 -2.78
CA VAL A 462 15.07 23.03 -2.27
C VAL A 462 13.75 22.54 -2.86
N VAL A 463 13.67 21.30 -3.34
CA VAL A 463 12.45 20.70 -3.90
C VAL A 463 12.07 19.45 -3.12
N GLY A 464 10.79 19.26 -2.80
CA GLY A 464 10.30 18.07 -2.10
C GLY A 464 8.79 17.96 -1.94
N ALA A 465 8.36 16.92 -1.22
CA ALA A 465 6.98 16.70 -0.81
C ALA A 465 6.87 15.87 0.48
N GLY A 466 5.72 15.99 1.15
CA GLY A 466 5.31 15.19 2.31
C GLY A 466 5.99 15.56 3.63
N ASP A 467 5.65 14.87 4.71
CA ASP A 467 6.14 15.12 6.09
C ASP A 467 7.67 15.15 6.19
N TYR A 468 8.33 14.29 5.42
CA TYR A 468 9.79 14.26 5.35
C TYR A 468 10.36 15.58 4.85
N PHE A 469 9.75 16.21 3.83
CA PHE A 469 10.19 17.49 3.30
C PHE A 469 10.07 18.61 4.34
N TYR A 470 9.01 18.62 5.16
CA TYR A 470 8.88 19.61 6.23
C TYR A 470 9.98 19.50 7.28
N ARG A 471 10.38 18.28 7.66
CA ARG A 471 11.54 18.07 8.54
C ARG A 471 12.85 18.54 7.91
N VAL A 472 12.98 18.43 6.59
CA VAL A 472 14.10 19.04 5.86
C VAL A 472 14.08 20.55 6.00
N LEU A 473 12.93 21.18 5.73
CA LEU A 473 12.80 22.64 5.81
C LEU A 473 13.07 23.16 7.22
N GLU A 474 12.59 22.48 8.26
CA GLU A 474 12.90 22.82 9.66
C GLU A 474 14.41 22.83 9.92
N ARG A 475 15.13 21.77 9.50
CA ARG A 475 16.58 21.69 9.65
C ARG A 475 17.35 22.74 8.85
N LEU A 476 16.90 23.04 7.63
CA LEU A 476 17.47 24.12 6.84
C LEU A 476 17.22 25.47 7.51
N GLY A 477 16.03 25.70 8.07
CA GLY A 477 15.65 26.92 8.77
C GLY A 477 16.44 27.20 10.06
N GLN A 478 17.08 26.20 10.66
CA GLN A 478 17.95 26.37 11.83
C GLN A 478 19.26 27.12 11.52
N ARG A 479 19.56 27.41 10.25
CA ARG A 479 20.79 28.08 9.83
C ARG A 479 20.51 29.19 8.81
N LYS A 480 21.37 30.20 8.78
CA LYS A 480 21.38 31.19 7.70
C LYS A 480 22.17 30.65 6.51
N TRP A 481 21.51 30.58 5.35
CA TRP A 481 22.12 30.18 4.08
C TRP A 481 22.43 31.41 3.24
N LYS A 482 23.56 31.41 2.55
CA LYS A 482 24.05 32.59 1.82
C LYS A 482 23.28 32.82 0.53
N ASN A 483 22.92 31.73 -0.14
CA ASN A 483 22.44 31.71 -1.52
C ASN A 483 21.14 30.89 -1.68
N LEU A 484 20.50 30.46 -0.59
CA LEU A 484 19.20 29.78 -0.63
C LEU A 484 18.12 30.78 -1.02
N LEU A 485 17.52 30.59 -2.19
CA LEU A 485 16.46 31.45 -2.72
C LEU A 485 15.08 31.08 -2.17
N GLY A 486 14.87 29.82 -1.79
CA GLY A 486 13.59 29.33 -1.29
C GLY A 486 13.41 27.82 -1.44
N PHE A 487 12.18 27.35 -1.28
CA PHE A 487 11.82 25.94 -1.45
C PHE A 487 10.57 25.78 -2.32
N TYR A 488 10.37 24.60 -2.90
CA TYR A 488 9.23 24.22 -3.73
C TYR A 488 8.63 22.91 -3.24
N ASN A 489 7.37 22.96 -2.81
CA ASN A 489 6.58 21.78 -2.44
C ASN A 489 5.71 21.37 -3.64
N TYR A 490 5.98 20.22 -4.25
CA TYR A 490 5.25 19.84 -5.47
C TYR A 490 3.86 19.26 -5.21
N MET A 491 3.47 19.06 -3.94
CA MET A 491 2.08 18.68 -3.62
C MET A 491 1.07 19.79 -3.99
N ASP A 492 1.52 21.04 -4.16
CA ASP A 492 0.65 22.20 -4.42
C ASP A 492 0.15 22.33 -5.87
N THR A 493 0.74 21.63 -6.85
CA THR A 493 0.41 21.89 -8.26
C THR A 493 -0.64 20.95 -8.87
N GLU A 494 -0.90 19.76 -8.32
CA GLU A 494 -1.89 18.83 -8.91
C GLU A 494 -2.78 18.06 -7.91
N CYS A 495 -2.58 18.18 -6.60
CA CYS A 495 -3.46 17.55 -5.59
C CYS A 495 -4.61 18.47 -5.14
N LYS A 496 -5.50 18.84 -6.07
CA LYS A 496 -6.89 19.23 -5.72
C LYS A 496 -7.89 18.07 -5.80
N GLY A 497 -7.40 16.84 -6.01
CA GLY A 497 -8.19 15.62 -5.91
C GLY A 497 -7.72 14.78 -4.73
N GLU A 498 -8.44 14.93 -3.62
CA GLU A 498 -8.66 14.05 -2.46
C GLU A 498 -7.62 12.96 -2.10
N GLY A 499 -7.21 13.01 -0.82
CA GLY A 499 -6.82 11.83 -0.03
C GLY A 499 -5.32 11.64 0.20
N TYR A 500 -4.71 12.41 1.12
CA TYR A 500 -4.02 11.88 2.32
C TYR A 500 -3.21 12.89 3.15
N LEU A 501 -2.97 14.13 2.72
CA LEU A 501 -2.06 15.04 3.46
C LEU A 501 -2.52 16.50 3.58
N ALA A 502 -3.83 16.75 3.49
CA ALA A 502 -4.38 18.11 3.56
C ALA A 502 -4.94 18.49 4.94
N HIS A 503 -4.47 17.93 6.06
CA HIS A 503 -4.89 18.42 7.37
C HIS A 503 -3.74 18.35 8.38
N ILE A 504 -3.60 19.43 9.14
CA ILE A 504 -2.60 19.74 10.18
C ILE A 504 -1.41 20.57 9.64
N PHE A 505 -1.66 21.86 9.38
CA PHE A 505 -0.60 22.87 9.46
C PHE A 505 -1.10 24.06 10.30
N PRO A 506 -0.28 24.59 11.22
CA PRO A 506 -0.52 25.92 11.79
C PRO A 506 -0.50 26.95 10.66
N HIS A 507 -1.50 27.83 10.65
CA HIS A 507 -1.81 28.80 9.61
C HIS A 507 -0.76 29.90 9.33
N ASP A 508 0.50 29.75 9.75
CA ASP A 508 1.52 30.81 9.65
C ASP A 508 2.83 30.33 9.02
N ILE A 509 2.75 29.60 7.90
CA ILE A 509 3.91 29.45 7.00
C ILE A 509 3.78 30.55 5.93
N PRO A 510 4.79 31.42 5.73
CA PRO A 510 4.71 32.48 4.74
C PRO A 510 4.35 31.89 3.37
N GLU A 511 3.30 32.42 2.75
CA GLU A 511 2.97 32.15 1.36
C GLU A 511 4.23 32.27 0.49
N PHE A 512 4.38 31.32 -0.41
CA PHE A 512 5.38 31.29 -1.46
C PHE A 512 5.53 32.68 -2.10
N ARG A 513 6.72 33.28 -1.99
CA ARG A 513 7.15 34.37 -2.87
C ARG A 513 8.52 34.02 -3.42
N TRP A 514 8.59 33.66 -4.69
CA TRP A 514 9.77 34.02 -5.46
C TRP A 514 9.97 35.52 -5.23
N LEU A 515 11.10 35.93 -4.67
CA LEU A 515 11.45 37.34 -4.58
C LEU A 515 11.48 37.86 -6.02
N GLU A 516 10.44 38.60 -6.43
CA GLU A 516 10.37 39.23 -7.74
C GLU A 516 11.69 39.98 -8.00
N GLY A 517 12.40 39.59 -9.06
CA GLY A 517 13.65 40.23 -9.48
C GLY A 517 14.95 39.52 -9.10
N GLN A 518 14.95 38.31 -8.55
CA GLN A 518 16.20 37.54 -8.35
C GLN A 518 16.58 36.62 -9.51
N THR A 519 17.90 36.48 -9.72
CA THR A 519 18.56 35.59 -10.69
C THR A 519 18.14 34.13 -10.50
N GLN A 520 17.98 33.40 -11.60
CA GLN A 520 17.63 31.98 -11.60
C GLN A 520 18.54 31.15 -10.67
N PRO A 521 18.02 30.12 -9.98
CA PRO A 521 18.87 29.21 -9.21
C PRO A 521 19.85 28.53 -10.15
N LYS A 522 21.12 28.47 -9.76
CA LYS A 522 22.13 27.64 -10.43
C LYS A 522 22.15 26.21 -9.89
N ASN A 523 21.57 25.96 -8.72
CA ASN A 523 21.57 24.65 -8.09
C ASN A 523 20.17 24.28 -7.58
N ILE A 524 19.85 22.98 -7.59
CA ILE A 524 18.61 22.46 -7.04
C ILE A 524 18.92 21.30 -6.10
N LEU A 525 18.44 21.39 -4.86
CA LEU A 525 18.51 20.30 -3.90
C LEU A 525 17.18 19.55 -3.87
N VAL A 526 17.19 18.29 -4.31
CA VAL A 526 16.02 17.41 -4.28
C VAL A 526 16.04 16.57 -3.02
N THR A 527 14.99 16.71 -2.21
CA THR A 527 14.84 16.07 -0.91
C THR A 527 14.32 14.64 -1.03
N LYS A 528 14.90 13.87 -1.95
CA LYS A 528 14.89 12.39 -1.97
C LYS A 528 13.74 11.69 -2.72
N HIS A 529 12.56 12.29 -2.91
CA HIS A 529 11.47 11.58 -3.62
C HIS A 529 11.62 11.63 -5.15
N ASN A 530 11.85 10.45 -5.74
CA ASN A 530 11.90 10.11 -7.16
C ASN A 530 12.72 11.06 -8.02
N SER A 531 13.96 10.63 -8.29
CA SER A 531 14.86 11.29 -9.22
C SER A 531 14.20 11.51 -10.60
N ARG A 532 13.16 10.74 -10.96
CA ARG A 532 12.41 10.87 -12.22
C ARG A 532 11.13 11.70 -12.14
N VAL A 533 10.38 11.77 -11.02
CA VAL A 533 9.35 12.82 -10.81
C VAL A 533 10.02 14.18 -10.91
N PHE A 534 11.20 14.29 -10.30
CA PHE A 534 12.05 15.45 -10.53
C PHE A 534 12.43 15.56 -12.02
N ARG A 535 13.03 14.55 -12.68
CA ARG A 535 13.45 14.68 -14.10
C ARG A 535 12.32 14.89 -15.12
N ARG A 536 11.08 14.50 -14.82
CA ARG A 536 9.95 14.49 -15.79
C ARG A 536 8.88 15.54 -15.52
N VAL A 537 8.66 15.90 -14.26
CA VAL A 537 7.66 16.92 -13.90
C VAL A 537 8.38 18.21 -13.57
N ILE A 538 9.32 18.16 -12.63
CA ILE A 538 9.93 19.38 -12.08
C ILE A 538 11.02 19.93 -13.00
N GLU A 539 11.90 19.08 -13.53
CA GLU A 539 13.01 19.47 -14.40
C GLU A 539 12.52 20.08 -15.72
N PRO A 540 11.50 19.55 -16.42
CA PRO A 540 10.95 20.21 -17.60
C PRO A 540 10.23 21.50 -17.26
N LEU A 541 9.49 21.59 -16.15
CA LEU A 541 8.89 22.86 -15.70
C LEU A 541 9.96 23.93 -15.43
N ILE A 542 11.09 23.54 -14.84
CA ILE A 542 12.22 24.44 -14.60
C ILE A 542 13.00 24.76 -15.90
N ARG A 543 13.08 23.82 -16.85
CA ARG A 543 13.78 24.00 -18.14
C ARG A 543 12.95 24.78 -19.16
N ASP A 544 11.66 24.48 -19.33
CA ASP A 544 10.79 25.03 -20.38
C ASP A 544 10.26 26.42 -20.02
N GLU A 545 9.86 26.67 -18.76
CA GLU A 545 9.40 28.01 -18.39
C GLU A 545 10.55 29.01 -18.23
N LYS A 546 11.78 28.53 -17.96
CA LYS A 546 12.86 29.37 -17.43
C LYS A 546 14.28 29.09 -17.94
N GLY A 547 14.58 28.02 -18.68
CA GLY A 547 15.92 27.81 -19.27
C GLY A 547 17.04 27.44 -18.29
N PHE A 548 16.73 26.69 -17.22
CA PHE A 548 17.72 26.24 -16.23
C PHE A 548 18.85 25.40 -16.84
N SER A 549 20.10 25.74 -16.50
CA SER A 549 21.34 25.06 -16.94
C SER A 549 22.24 24.63 -15.77
N GLY A 550 21.67 24.60 -14.56
CA GLY A 550 22.36 24.40 -13.29
C GLY A 550 22.58 22.94 -12.87
N GLN A 551 23.16 22.72 -11.68
CA GLN A 551 23.40 21.38 -11.13
C GLN A 551 22.25 20.91 -10.23
N ILE A 552 21.99 19.61 -10.24
CA ILE A 552 20.99 18.97 -9.36
C ILE A 552 21.73 18.12 -8.32
N PHE A 553 21.49 18.45 -7.06
CA PHE A 553 21.95 17.71 -5.90
C PHE A 553 20.78 16.87 -5.40
N SER A 554 20.94 15.55 -5.36
CA SER A 554 19.95 14.67 -4.72
C SER A 554 20.48 14.22 -3.36
N ALA A 555 19.63 14.34 -2.34
CA ALA A 555 19.94 13.78 -1.02
C ALA A 555 20.09 12.24 -1.08
N ALA A 556 19.55 11.57 -2.10
CA ALA A 556 19.68 10.12 -2.29
C ALA A 556 21.03 9.69 -2.89
N THR A 557 21.68 10.53 -3.71
CA THR A 557 22.98 10.21 -4.33
C THR A 557 24.19 10.68 -3.52
N LEU A 558 23.97 11.49 -2.47
CA LEU A 558 25.01 12.04 -1.61
C LEU A 558 25.17 11.28 -0.28
N GLY A 559 24.27 10.33 0.00
CA GLY A 559 24.25 9.51 1.21
C GLY A 559 25.05 8.22 1.09
#